data_AF-A0A6P8BFE3-F1
#
_entry.id   AF-A0A6P8BFE3-F1
#
_cell.length_a   1.000
_cell.length_b   1.000
_cell.length_c   1.000
_cell.angle_alpha   90.00
_cell.angle_beta   90.00
_cell.angle_gamma   90.00
#
_symmetry.space_group_name_H-M   'P 1'
#
loop_
_entity.id
_entity.type
_entity.pdbx_description
1 polymer ?
#
loop_
_entity_poly.entity_id
_entity_poly.type
_entity_poly.pdbx_seq_one_letter_code
_entity_poly.pdbx_strand_id
1 'polypeptide(L)'
;MGSFELLPPDCPLRRDVLLVCIPTDPKPEWVAEVEARYPGLKVRWIEQELYGGNGCVFTEGYLELPPEYFEGVTMVMSYLPPRPENMKGVRFVQLTSAGADRWTTHEKYKDPSVSFCTANGIHSTQISEWVIGTWLMAQHHFLRAHKFMREHRWAKASEFQPTEDSPGLRMGILGYGAIGRQCARVASALGMEIYAYTRTERRTPEQRRDDSYCLPGTGDPNGILPSRWFHGKSTDDLNEFLASDLDILVVCTPLTDATRQLLSYEQFNVLAESRDSDYFYKINKKSHTLASRNGMGYANMCVDGNSNGYLGGVLDETMGEDIYDSNAVTNAFVNGHHIKRPSVGHMPSPPYDSDDGMQTPDSSMSSGGYSDDQGNDYLSSGGIHSHRPTGGQLNLNSCVKGAKRGTFVCNISRGPVIDTAALIDALETGKIRGAALDVTDPEPLPADHPLWDHPDVFITPHISWITPCYWDRLLRIMEENLSRMCQEKPLLNLMNRKEQY
;
A
#
# COMPACT_ATOMS: atom_id res chain seq x y z
N MET A 1 23.05 0.20 -13.66
CA MET A 1 24.40 0.57 -13.20
C MET A 1 24.65 2.00 -13.68
N GLY A 2 24.90 2.94 -12.77
CA GLY A 2 25.23 4.32 -13.12
C GLY A 2 26.72 4.47 -13.40
N SER A 3 27.10 5.53 -14.14
CA SER A 3 28.49 5.85 -14.43
C SER A 3 29.31 6.11 -13.17
N PHE A 4 30.54 5.58 -13.12
CA PHE A 4 31.51 5.89 -12.06
C PHE A 4 31.94 7.36 -12.13
N GLU A 5 31.31 8.25 -11.37
CA GLU A 5 31.90 9.55 -11.06
C GLU A 5 33.16 9.32 -10.20
N LEU A 6 34.29 9.90 -10.63
CA LEU A 6 35.52 9.89 -9.85
C LEU A 6 35.30 10.66 -8.54
N LEU A 7 35.51 10.00 -7.41
CA LEU A 7 35.34 10.63 -6.09
C LEU A 7 36.37 11.74 -5.88
N PRO A 8 36.03 12.78 -5.11
CA PRO A 8 36.97 13.85 -4.79
C PRO A 8 38.19 13.30 -4.04
N PRO A 9 39.40 13.83 -4.32
CA PRO A 9 40.65 13.31 -3.78
C PRO A 9 40.78 13.45 -2.26
N ASP A 10 39.88 14.18 -1.60
CA ASP A 10 39.83 14.39 -0.15
C ASP A 10 38.48 13.95 0.45
N CYS A 11 37.89 12.85 0.00
CA CYS A 11 36.65 12.36 0.61
C CYS A 11 36.80 12.17 2.14
N PRO A 12 35.91 12.74 2.97
CA PRO A 12 35.99 12.72 4.44
C PRO A 12 35.88 11.32 5.07
N LEU A 13 35.39 10.31 4.33
CA LEU A 13 35.12 8.95 4.85
C LEU A 13 36.38 8.13 5.20
N ARG A 14 37.58 8.65 4.94
CA ARG A 14 38.90 8.00 5.09
C ARG A 14 39.25 7.45 6.49
N ARG A 15 38.45 7.76 7.51
CA ARG A 15 38.66 7.33 8.91
C ARG A 15 37.37 6.81 9.56
N ASP A 16 36.31 6.68 8.79
CA ASP A 16 35.02 6.24 9.32
C ASP A 16 34.94 4.72 9.42
N VAL A 17 34.24 4.24 10.44
CA VAL A 17 33.87 2.84 10.60
C VAL A 17 32.34 2.77 10.63
N LEU A 18 31.78 2.13 9.61
CA LEU A 18 30.36 1.86 9.45
C LEU A 18 30.01 0.51 10.09
N LEU A 19 29.22 0.56 11.15
CA LEU A 19 28.59 -0.62 11.75
C LEU A 19 27.26 -0.90 11.05
N VAL A 20 27.13 -2.08 10.45
CA VAL A 20 25.90 -2.56 9.79
C VAL A 20 25.19 -3.56 10.69
N CYS A 21 24.04 -3.14 11.21
CA CYS A 21 23.16 -3.88 12.11
C CYS A 21 21.81 -4.14 11.41
N ILE A 22 21.77 -5.13 10.52
CA ILE A 22 20.53 -5.58 9.86
C ILE A 22 20.39 -7.10 10.00
N PRO A 23 19.16 -7.64 10.12
CA PRO A 23 18.91 -9.07 10.28
C PRO A 23 19.01 -9.81 8.94
N THR A 24 20.18 -9.74 8.31
CA THR A 24 20.58 -10.56 7.17
C THR A 24 22.03 -10.96 7.32
N ASP A 25 22.41 -12.07 6.70
CA ASP A 25 23.81 -12.43 6.55
C ASP A 25 24.62 -11.28 5.92
N PRO A 26 25.91 -11.13 6.28
CA PRO A 26 26.81 -10.21 5.62
C PRO A 26 26.88 -10.45 4.12
N LYS A 27 27.05 -9.38 3.35
CA LYS A 27 27.29 -9.42 1.90
C LYS A 27 28.74 -9.05 1.59
N PRO A 28 29.68 -10.03 1.53
CA PRO A 28 31.12 -9.74 1.36
C PRO A 28 31.42 -8.96 0.10
N GLU A 29 30.68 -9.21 -0.98
CA GLU A 29 30.78 -8.49 -2.24
C GLU A 29 30.41 -7.01 -2.08
N TRP A 30 29.32 -6.70 -1.38
CA TRP A 30 28.92 -5.31 -1.11
C TRP A 30 29.93 -4.60 -0.20
N VAL A 31 30.42 -5.29 0.85
CA VAL A 31 31.46 -4.77 1.74
C VAL A 31 32.74 -4.44 0.94
N ALA A 32 33.20 -5.36 0.09
CA ALA A 32 34.38 -5.16 -0.73
C ALA A 32 34.19 -4.02 -1.75
N GLU A 33 33.02 -3.93 -2.39
CA GLU A 33 32.69 -2.81 -3.30
C GLU A 33 32.69 -1.46 -2.57
N VAL A 34 32.13 -1.38 -1.37
CA VAL A 34 32.08 -0.14 -0.57
C VAL A 34 33.47 0.27 -0.09
N GLU A 35 34.28 -0.64 0.45
CA GLU A 35 35.65 -0.31 0.88
C GLU A 35 36.58 0.02 -0.29
N ALA A 36 36.42 -0.64 -1.45
CA ALA A 36 37.16 -0.31 -2.66
C ALA A 36 36.73 1.05 -3.25
N ARG A 37 35.43 1.38 -3.17
CA ARG A 37 34.90 2.68 -3.60
C ARG A 37 35.36 3.81 -2.68
N TYR A 38 35.45 3.59 -1.37
CA TYR A 38 35.80 4.62 -0.40
C TYR A 38 37.08 4.27 0.40
N PRO A 39 38.29 4.47 -0.16
CA PRO A 39 39.54 4.12 0.49
C PRO A 39 39.68 4.70 1.90
N GLY A 40 39.79 3.83 2.90
CA GLY A 40 39.91 4.19 4.32
C GLY A 40 38.62 4.11 5.14
N LEU A 41 37.44 4.05 4.48
CA LEU A 41 36.21 3.60 5.12
C LEU A 41 36.35 2.13 5.49
N LYS A 42 35.89 1.74 6.68
CA LYS A 42 35.76 0.35 7.08
C LYS A 42 34.32 -0.04 7.37
N VAL A 43 33.91 -1.22 6.91
CA VAL A 43 32.56 -1.75 7.14
C VAL A 43 32.65 -2.95 8.08
N ARG A 44 31.97 -2.85 9.23
CA ARG A 44 31.79 -3.93 10.21
C ARG A 44 30.34 -4.38 10.12
N TRP A 45 30.09 -5.53 9.49
CA TRP A 45 28.74 -6.11 9.39
C TRP A 45 28.56 -7.18 10.47
N ILE A 46 27.40 -7.17 11.12
CA ILE A 46 27.05 -8.11 12.20
C ILE A 46 26.23 -9.27 11.64
N GLU A 47 26.65 -10.50 11.94
CA GLU A 47 25.97 -11.73 11.52
C GLU A 47 24.54 -11.83 12.09
N GLN A 48 23.62 -12.40 11.31
CA GLN A 48 22.20 -12.45 11.65
C GLN A 48 21.92 -13.23 12.95
N GLU A 49 22.71 -14.25 13.28
CA GLU A 49 22.56 -15.05 14.51
C GLU A 49 22.81 -14.23 15.79
N LEU A 50 23.65 -13.19 15.71
CA LEU A 50 23.88 -12.24 16.82
C LEU A 50 22.69 -11.29 17.02
N TYR A 51 21.74 -11.26 16.08
CA TYR A 51 20.56 -10.37 16.07
C TYR A 51 19.35 -10.95 16.83
N GLY A 52 19.58 -11.65 17.94
CA GLY A 52 18.54 -12.10 18.89
C GLY A 52 17.58 -13.17 18.36
N GLY A 53 17.78 -14.42 18.78
CA GLY A 53 17.17 -15.65 18.22
C GLY A 53 15.64 -15.85 18.28
N ASN A 54 14.81 -14.80 18.41
CA ASN A 54 13.35 -14.88 18.35
C ASN A 54 12.72 -14.09 17.18
N GLY A 55 13.50 -13.44 16.31
CA GLY A 55 13.04 -12.89 15.02
C GLY A 55 12.01 -11.75 15.05
N CYS A 56 11.47 -11.40 16.23
CA CYS A 56 10.52 -10.31 16.39
C CYS A 56 11.27 -8.97 16.41
N VAL A 57 11.26 -8.27 15.27
CA VAL A 57 11.86 -6.94 15.09
C VAL A 57 11.29 -5.91 16.08
N PHE A 58 10.13 -6.20 16.69
CA PHE A 58 9.38 -5.29 17.55
C PHE A 58 9.74 -5.33 19.03
N THR A 59 10.68 -6.16 19.49
CA THR A 59 11.14 -6.14 20.89
C THR A 59 11.59 -4.74 21.33
N GLU A 60 11.13 -4.26 22.48
CA GLU A 60 11.58 -2.98 23.05
C GLU A 60 13.00 -3.09 23.61
N GLY A 61 13.71 -1.95 23.66
CA GLY A 61 15.03 -1.84 24.30
C GLY A 61 16.14 -1.44 23.34
N TYR A 62 17.38 -1.76 23.75
CA TYR A 62 18.59 -1.45 23.01
C TYR A 62 19.03 -2.63 22.14
N LEU A 63 19.82 -2.34 21.11
CA LEU A 63 20.61 -3.33 20.40
C LEU A 63 21.77 -3.78 21.31
N GLU A 64 21.61 -4.96 21.92
CA GLU A 64 22.65 -5.57 22.77
C GLU A 64 23.69 -6.29 21.92
N LEU A 65 24.92 -5.79 21.94
CA LEU A 65 26.07 -6.34 21.24
C LEU A 65 27.33 -6.16 22.10
N PRO A 66 28.34 -7.04 21.98
CA PRO A 66 29.58 -6.90 22.73
C PRO A 66 30.27 -5.54 22.44
N PRO A 67 30.79 -4.82 23.47
CA PRO A 67 31.33 -3.46 23.32
C PRO A 67 32.41 -3.29 22.23
N GLU A 68 33.20 -4.33 21.98
CA GLU A 68 34.24 -4.39 20.94
C GLU A 68 33.68 -4.15 19.52
N TYR A 69 32.42 -4.48 19.25
CA TYR A 69 31.76 -4.17 17.97
C TYR A 69 31.56 -2.67 17.74
N PHE A 70 31.71 -1.84 18.78
CA PHE A 70 31.60 -0.38 18.70
C PHE A 70 32.95 0.34 18.69
N GLU A 71 34.07 -0.37 18.85
CA GLU A 71 35.40 0.25 18.82
C GLU A 71 35.66 0.92 17.47
N GLY A 72 35.96 2.22 17.52
CA GLY A 72 36.19 3.07 16.34
C GLY A 72 34.94 3.44 15.54
N VAL A 73 33.73 3.01 15.93
CA VAL A 73 32.50 3.24 15.15
C VAL A 73 32.10 4.72 15.14
N THR A 74 31.99 5.26 13.92
CA THR A 74 31.56 6.63 13.65
C THR A 74 30.23 6.70 12.91
N MET A 75 29.81 5.61 12.26
CA MET A 75 28.57 5.51 11.50
C MET A 75 27.82 4.23 11.87
N VAL A 76 26.50 4.31 12.08
CA VAL A 76 25.66 3.14 12.43
C VAL A 76 24.49 3.03 11.46
N MET A 77 24.25 1.84 10.91
CA MET A 77 22.99 1.50 10.23
C MET A 77 22.23 0.48 11.07
N SER A 78 21.10 0.85 11.68
CA SER A 78 20.37 -0.02 12.61
C SER A 78 18.87 0.32 12.73
N TYR A 79 18.07 -0.69 13.10
CA TYR A 79 16.69 -0.48 13.55
C TYR A 79 16.65 -0.07 15.03
N LEU A 80 17.23 -0.91 15.90
CA LEU A 80 17.29 -0.68 17.35
C LEU A 80 18.45 0.27 17.69
N PRO A 81 18.28 1.19 18.65
CA PRO A 81 19.38 2.02 19.13
C PRO A 81 20.40 1.16 19.88
N PRO A 82 21.72 1.24 19.57
CA PRO A 82 22.76 0.81 20.51
C PRO A 82 22.72 1.64 21.80
N ARG A 83 23.35 1.15 22.87
CA ARG A 83 23.47 1.90 24.13
C ARG A 83 24.24 3.22 23.95
N PRO A 84 23.87 4.33 24.64
CA PRO A 84 24.57 5.61 24.54
C PRO A 84 26.09 5.52 24.75
N GLU A 85 26.52 4.71 25.74
CA GLU A 85 27.93 4.48 26.08
C GLU A 85 28.77 3.94 24.91
N ASN A 86 28.14 3.18 24.01
CA ASN A 86 28.73 2.55 22.84
C ASN A 86 28.77 3.49 21.62
N MET A 87 27.97 4.58 21.63
CA MET A 87 27.85 5.47 20.48
C MET A 87 28.74 6.73 20.54
N LYS A 88 29.71 6.81 21.47
CA LYS A 88 30.50 8.03 21.76
C LYS A 88 31.04 8.73 20.50
N GLY A 89 31.71 7.99 19.61
CA GLY A 89 32.28 8.49 18.35
C GLY A 89 31.30 8.64 17.18
N VAL A 90 30.04 8.23 17.34
CA VAL A 90 29.06 8.22 16.24
C VAL A 90 28.65 9.63 15.86
N ARG A 91 28.81 9.94 14.57
CA ARG A 91 28.45 11.19 13.87
C ARG A 91 27.33 11.01 12.84
N PHE A 92 27.00 9.79 12.45
CA PHE A 92 25.94 9.49 11.49
C PHE A 92 25.16 8.22 11.84
N VAL A 93 23.84 8.27 11.67
CA VAL A 93 22.94 7.11 11.83
C VAL A 93 22.01 7.00 10.63
N GLN A 94 22.04 5.84 9.97
CA GLN A 94 21.05 5.43 8.97
C GLN A 94 20.03 4.51 9.63
N LEU A 95 18.80 4.98 9.81
CA LEU A 95 17.71 4.12 10.24
C LEU A 95 17.32 3.18 9.11
N THR A 96 16.95 1.96 9.48
CA THR A 96 16.39 0.97 8.55
C THR A 96 14.90 1.21 8.29
N SER A 97 14.23 1.98 9.15
CA SER A 97 12.80 2.31 9.08
C SER A 97 12.53 3.69 8.47
N ALA A 98 11.32 3.89 7.95
CA ALA A 98 10.83 5.22 7.56
C ALA A 98 10.55 6.15 8.76
N GLY A 99 10.13 5.60 9.90
CA GLY A 99 9.91 6.35 11.16
C GLY A 99 11.11 6.27 12.11
N ALA A 100 11.26 7.28 12.97
CA ALA A 100 12.33 7.39 13.96
C ALA A 100 11.86 7.24 15.42
N ASP A 101 10.62 6.76 15.64
CA ASP A 101 9.94 6.70 16.93
C ASP A 101 10.82 6.11 18.07
N ARG A 102 11.42 4.93 17.85
CA ARG A 102 12.36 4.25 18.78
C ARG A 102 13.62 5.05 19.16
N TRP A 103 14.00 6.06 18.39
CA TRP A 103 15.22 6.84 18.62
C TRP A 103 14.96 8.19 19.28
N THR A 104 13.72 8.67 19.31
CA THR A 104 13.35 10.03 19.78
C THR A 104 13.87 10.37 21.19
N THR A 105 13.93 9.39 22.08
CA THR A 105 14.40 9.54 23.47
C THR A 105 15.93 9.47 23.61
N HIS A 106 16.63 8.93 22.61
CA HIS A 106 18.06 8.62 22.66
C HIS A 106 18.96 9.86 22.69
N GLU A 107 20.05 9.83 23.45
CA GLU A 107 20.97 10.97 23.59
C GLU A 107 21.54 11.42 22.24
N LYS A 108 22.05 10.48 21.44
CA LYS A 108 22.59 10.77 20.10
C LYS A 108 21.55 11.28 19.11
N TYR A 109 20.26 10.96 19.29
CA TYR A 109 19.20 11.55 18.47
C TYR A 109 19.02 13.03 18.80
N LYS A 110 19.13 13.41 20.08
CA LYS A 110 19.03 14.79 20.56
C LYS A 110 20.27 15.64 20.24
N ASP A 111 21.44 15.02 20.08
CA ASP A 111 22.69 15.66 19.68
C ASP A 111 22.61 16.21 18.24
N PRO A 112 22.68 17.54 18.03
CA PRO A 112 22.58 18.15 16.69
C PRO A 112 23.83 17.94 15.82
N SER A 113 24.96 17.51 16.39
CA SER A 113 26.18 17.19 15.64
C SER A 113 26.11 15.85 14.91
N VAL A 114 25.16 14.99 15.29
CA VAL A 114 24.89 13.71 14.64
C VAL A 114 23.89 13.90 13.51
N SER A 115 24.14 13.33 12.34
CA SER A 115 23.15 13.28 11.25
C SER A 115 22.33 11.99 11.33
N PHE A 116 21.01 12.10 11.22
CA PHE A 116 20.07 10.97 11.19
C PHE A 116 19.34 10.94 9.85
N CYS A 117 19.39 9.81 9.14
CA CYS A 117 18.66 9.61 7.89
C CYS A 117 17.71 8.41 8.01
N THR A 118 16.52 8.47 7.40
CA THR A 118 15.55 7.36 7.41
C THR A 118 15.62 6.52 6.14
N ALA A 119 14.96 5.36 6.17
CA ALA A 119 14.69 4.55 4.99
C ALA A 119 13.39 4.94 4.27
N ASN A 120 12.91 6.19 4.44
CA ASN A 120 11.72 6.67 3.73
C ASN A 120 11.80 6.37 2.22
N GLY A 121 10.69 5.87 1.66
CA GLY A 121 10.58 5.49 0.25
C GLY A 121 10.86 4.03 -0.12
N ILE A 122 11.67 3.27 0.63
CA ILE A 122 11.96 1.86 0.25
C ILE A 122 10.78 0.91 0.49
N HIS A 123 9.86 1.33 1.35
CA HIS A 123 8.69 0.58 1.78
C HIS A 123 7.47 0.77 0.86
N SER A 124 7.43 1.88 0.10
CA SER A 124 6.20 2.42 -0.48
C SER A 124 5.47 1.45 -1.42
N THR A 125 6.19 0.67 -2.21
CA THR A 125 5.61 -0.23 -3.22
C THR A 125 4.81 -1.36 -2.56
N GLN A 126 5.44 -2.18 -1.72
CA GLN A 126 4.79 -3.32 -1.08
C GLN A 126 3.72 -2.89 -0.07
N ILE A 127 3.89 -1.75 0.63
CA ILE A 127 2.81 -1.21 1.48
C ILE A 127 1.62 -0.78 0.62
N SER A 128 1.83 -0.16 -0.55
CA SER A 128 0.70 0.18 -1.44
C SER A 128 0.00 -1.05 -2.02
N GLU A 129 0.74 -2.13 -2.30
CA GLU A 129 0.16 -3.41 -2.73
C GLU A 129 -0.71 -4.01 -1.61
N TRP A 130 -0.28 -3.92 -0.35
CA TRP A 130 -1.09 -4.32 0.81
C TRP A 130 -2.34 -3.44 1.00
N VAL A 131 -2.21 -2.11 0.90
CA VAL A 131 -3.34 -1.16 1.01
C VAL A 131 -4.40 -1.42 -0.07
N ILE A 132 -3.96 -1.62 -1.31
CA ILE A 132 -4.86 -1.86 -2.44
C ILE A 132 -5.41 -3.29 -2.41
N GLY A 133 -4.61 -4.27 -2.01
CA GLY A 133 -5.04 -5.65 -1.82
C GLY A 133 -6.13 -5.78 -0.76
N THR A 134 -5.97 -5.12 0.39
CA THR A 134 -6.99 -5.12 1.46
C THR A 134 -8.24 -4.32 1.08
N TRP A 135 -8.09 -3.21 0.35
CA TRP A 135 -9.22 -2.49 -0.26
C TRP A 135 -10.03 -3.39 -1.20
N LEU A 136 -9.39 -4.02 -2.18
CA LEU A 136 -10.06 -4.91 -3.16
C LEU A 136 -10.68 -6.14 -2.47
N MET A 137 -9.99 -6.72 -1.48
CA MET A 137 -10.47 -7.83 -0.67
C MET A 137 -11.76 -7.47 0.09
N ALA A 138 -11.85 -6.26 0.67
CA ALA A 138 -13.06 -5.78 1.32
C ALA A 138 -14.16 -5.45 0.29
N GLN A 139 -13.81 -4.75 -0.78
CA GLN A 139 -14.75 -4.25 -1.78
C GLN A 139 -15.40 -5.37 -2.63
N HIS A 140 -14.65 -6.44 -2.91
CA HIS A 140 -15.12 -7.62 -3.65
C HIS A 140 -15.39 -8.84 -2.75
N HIS A 141 -15.48 -8.65 -1.42
CA HIS A 141 -15.85 -9.65 -0.42
C HIS A 141 -15.00 -10.94 -0.45
N PHE A 142 -13.69 -10.85 -0.72
CA PHE A 142 -12.82 -12.02 -0.88
C PHE A 142 -12.73 -12.89 0.38
N LEU A 143 -12.79 -12.30 1.59
CA LEU A 143 -12.84 -13.09 2.84
C LEU A 143 -14.12 -13.91 2.96
N ARG A 144 -15.26 -13.36 2.50
CA ARG A 144 -16.54 -14.09 2.42
C ARG A 144 -16.47 -15.23 1.40
N ALA A 145 -15.89 -14.97 0.23
CA ALA A 145 -15.64 -16.01 -0.78
C ALA A 145 -14.71 -17.12 -0.25
N HIS A 146 -13.65 -16.76 0.48
CA HIS A 146 -12.75 -17.71 1.12
C HIS A 146 -13.49 -18.58 2.16
N LYS A 147 -14.34 -17.98 3.00
CA LYS A 147 -15.19 -18.73 3.94
C LYS A 147 -16.07 -19.75 3.21
N PHE A 148 -16.75 -19.36 2.13
CA PHE A 148 -17.62 -20.27 1.39
C PHE A 148 -16.82 -21.37 0.65
N MET A 149 -15.60 -21.07 0.19
CA MET A 149 -14.67 -22.08 -0.31
C MET A 149 -14.30 -23.11 0.76
N ARG A 150 -14.03 -22.68 2.01
CA ARG A 150 -13.76 -23.57 3.15
C ARG A 150 -14.98 -24.38 3.58
N GLU A 151 -16.19 -23.85 3.37
CA GLU A 151 -17.48 -24.53 3.58
C GLU A 151 -17.87 -25.46 2.40
N HIS A 152 -17.06 -25.56 1.34
CA HIS A 152 -17.39 -26.25 0.08
C HIS A 152 -18.72 -25.77 -0.56
N ARG A 153 -19.08 -24.50 -0.34
CA ARG A 153 -20.38 -23.93 -0.70
C ARG A 153 -20.28 -23.00 -1.90
N TRP A 154 -21.02 -23.33 -2.96
CA TRP A 154 -21.23 -22.39 -4.07
C TRP A 154 -22.32 -21.38 -3.70
N ALA A 155 -21.95 -20.12 -3.56
CA ALA A 155 -22.86 -19.06 -3.16
C ALA A 155 -23.62 -18.43 -4.34
N LYS A 156 -24.78 -17.84 -4.05
CA LYS A 156 -25.59 -17.09 -5.02
C LYS A 156 -24.98 -15.71 -5.23
N ALA A 157 -25.10 -15.16 -6.44
CA ALA A 157 -24.62 -13.80 -6.76
C ALA A 157 -25.19 -12.72 -5.83
N SER A 158 -26.42 -12.89 -5.34
CA SER A 158 -27.05 -12.01 -4.35
C SER A 158 -26.34 -11.95 -3.00
N GLU A 159 -25.54 -12.96 -2.62
CA GLU A 159 -24.76 -12.98 -1.37
C GLU A 159 -23.49 -12.10 -1.45
N PHE A 160 -23.18 -11.60 -2.65
CA PHE A 160 -22.10 -10.65 -2.95
C PHE A 160 -22.63 -9.27 -3.36
N GLN A 161 -23.95 -9.05 -3.27
CA GLN A 161 -24.54 -7.75 -3.54
C GLN A 161 -24.66 -6.90 -2.25
N PRO A 162 -24.35 -5.59 -2.33
CA PRO A 162 -23.66 -4.93 -3.44
C PRO A 162 -22.16 -5.20 -3.45
N THR A 163 -21.61 -5.28 -4.67
CA THR A 163 -20.18 -5.10 -4.96
C THR A 163 -20.12 -3.85 -5.84
N GLU A 164 -19.37 -2.84 -5.41
CA GLU A 164 -19.11 -1.62 -6.20
C GLU A 164 -17.67 -1.72 -6.76
N ASP A 165 -17.39 -1.11 -7.90
CA ASP A 165 -16.03 -1.00 -8.44
C ASP A 165 -15.32 0.27 -7.96
N SER A 166 -14.01 0.36 -8.18
CA SER A 166 -13.20 1.50 -7.70
C SER A 166 -13.32 2.82 -8.49
N PRO A 167 -13.66 2.85 -9.80
CA PRO A 167 -13.75 4.11 -10.56
C PRO A 167 -14.71 5.14 -9.94
N GLY A 168 -14.21 6.36 -9.72
CA GLY A 168 -14.97 7.46 -9.12
C GLY A 168 -15.11 7.42 -7.59
N LEU A 169 -14.67 6.35 -6.91
CA LEU A 169 -14.60 6.31 -5.45
C LEU A 169 -13.42 7.13 -4.93
N ARG A 170 -13.53 7.64 -3.69
CA ARG A 170 -12.55 8.59 -3.11
C ARG A 170 -11.64 7.93 -2.09
N MET A 171 -10.34 7.99 -2.37
CA MET A 171 -9.29 7.63 -1.43
C MET A 171 -8.77 8.89 -0.71
N GLY A 172 -9.11 9.02 0.56
CA GLY A 172 -8.50 9.97 1.48
C GLY A 172 -7.17 9.44 2.00
N ILE A 173 -6.11 10.24 1.90
CA ILE A 173 -4.75 9.85 2.31
C ILE A 173 -4.27 10.80 3.41
N LEU A 174 -4.33 10.32 4.64
CA LEU A 174 -3.87 11.02 5.83
C LEU A 174 -2.36 10.85 5.97
N GLY A 175 -1.60 11.76 5.35
CA GLY A 175 -0.13 11.76 5.34
C GLY A 175 0.49 11.61 3.95
N TYR A 176 0.43 12.66 3.12
CA TYR A 176 0.94 12.62 1.73
C TYR A 176 2.48 12.71 1.60
N GLY A 177 3.17 11.71 2.16
CA GLY A 177 4.60 11.39 1.95
C GLY A 177 4.78 10.18 1.01
N ALA A 178 5.95 9.53 1.03
CA ALA A 178 6.33 8.53 0.02
C ALA A 178 5.37 7.33 -0.08
N ILE A 179 4.80 6.84 1.05
CA ILE A 179 3.81 5.75 1.04
C ILE A 179 2.48 6.26 0.45
N GLY A 180 1.95 7.38 0.97
CA GLY A 180 0.69 7.96 0.50
C GLY A 180 0.70 8.32 -0.99
N ARG A 181 1.81 8.86 -1.50
CA ARG A 181 2.03 9.12 -2.94
C ARG A 181 1.96 7.87 -3.81
N GLN A 182 2.48 6.75 -3.32
CA GLN A 182 2.48 5.48 -4.05
C GLN A 182 1.11 4.77 -3.94
N CYS A 183 0.40 4.91 -2.82
CA CYS A 183 -1.01 4.50 -2.70
C CYS A 183 -1.88 5.29 -3.70
N ALA A 184 -1.71 6.62 -3.78
CA ALA A 184 -2.37 7.46 -4.76
C ALA A 184 -2.11 7.01 -6.20
N ARG A 185 -0.85 6.69 -6.55
CA ARG A 185 -0.50 6.19 -7.89
C ARG A 185 -1.28 4.95 -8.29
N VAL A 186 -1.38 3.96 -7.40
CA VAL A 186 -2.11 2.71 -7.69
C VAL A 186 -3.62 2.93 -7.67
N ALA A 187 -4.15 3.71 -6.74
CA ALA A 187 -5.57 4.04 -6.66
C ALA A 187 -6.06 4.88 -7.87
N SER A 188 -5.27 5.85 -8.35
CA SER A 188 -5.56 6.56 -9.60
C SER A 188 -5.55 5.64 -10.83
N ALA A 189 -4.70 4.60 -10.84
CA ALA A 189 -4.72 3.59 -11.91
C ALA A 189 -5.97 2.69 -11.85
N LEU A 190 -6.64 2.58 -10.69
CA LEU A 190 -7.97 1.98 -10.52
C LEU A 190 -9.13 2.97 -10.78
N GLY A 191 -8.83 4.21 -11.17
CA GLY A 191 -9.83 5.24 -11.46
C GLY A 191 -10.38 5.99 -10.24
N MET A 192 -9.75 5.86 -9.07
CA MET A 192 -10.18 6.56 -7.85
C MET A 192 -9.78 8.04 -7.84
N GLU A 193 -10.60 8.88 -7.20
CA GLU A 193 -10.21 10.24 -6.84
C GLU A 193 -9.30 10.23 -5.60
N ILE A 194 -8.27 11.08 -5.59
CA ILE A 194 -7.28 11.13 -4.51
C ILE A 194 -7.41 12.45 -3.74
N TYR A 195 -7.77 12.37 -2.46
CA TYR A 195 -7.82 13.51 -1.55
C TYR A 195 -6.65 13.41 -0.55
N ALA A 196 -5.71 14.35 -0.60
CA ALA A 196 -4.50 14.31 0.21
C ALA A 196 -4.59 15.25 1.42
N TYR A 197 -4.21 14.77 2.62
CA TYR A 197 -4.01 15.61 3.81
C TYR A 197 -2.52 15.73 4.17
N THR A 198 -2.09 16.94 4.52
CA THR A 198 -0.71 17.25 4.93
C THR A 198 -0.65 18.25 6.09
N ARG A 199 0.35 18.14 6.98
CA ARG A 199 0.51 19.08 8.11
C ARG A 199 0.75 20.54 7.69
N THR A 200 1.31 20.73 6.50
CA THR A 200 1.69 22.05 5.94
C THR A 200 1.04 22.23 4.58
N GLU A 201 0.49 23.42 4.34
CA GLU A 201 -0.10 23.78 3.05
C GLU A 201 0.90 23.67 1.89
N ARG A 202 0.43 23.19 0.73
CA ARG A 202 1.20 23.03 -0.52
C ARG A 202 0.45 23.66 -1.70
N ARG A 203 0.56 24.99 -1.85
CA ARG A 203 -0.16 25.78 -2.88
C ARG A 203 0.40 25.57 -4.28
N THR A 204 1.73 25.64 -4.45
CA THR A 204 2.37 25.62 -5.77
C THR A 204 2.80 24.20 -6.18
N PRO A 205 3.00 23.92 -7.48
CA PRO A 205 3.57 22.65 -7.94
C PRO A 205 4.92 22.32 -7.29
N GLU A 206 5.78 23.32 -7.06
CA GLU A 206 7.09 23.18 -6.42
C GLU A 206 6.94 22.73 -4.97
N GLN A 207 6.00 23.30 -4.22
CA GLN A 207 5.68 22.88 -2.84
C GLN A 207 5.06 21.47 -2.76
N ARG A 208 4.55 20.95 -3.87
CA ARG A 208 3.95 19.60 -3.97
C ARG A 208 4.95 18.53 -4.41
N ARG A 209 6.14 18.91 -4.86
CA ARG A 209 7.21 17.97 -5.20
C ARG A 209 7.67 17.16 -3.98
N ASP A 210 8.34 16.06 -4.26
CA ASP A 210 8.99 15.21 -3.25
C ASP A 210 10.34 14.77 -3.77
N ASP A 211 11.40 15.30 -3.15
CA ASP A 211 12.78 14.97 -3.48
C ASP A 211 13.33 13.85 -2.57
N SER A 212 12.48 13.23 -1.75
CA SER A 212 12.85 12.03 -0.98
C SER A 212 13.02 10.82 -1.89
N TYR A 213 13.65 9.75 -1.37
CA TYR A 213 13.88 8.55 -2.16
C TYR A 213 12.56 7.93 -2.65
N CYS A 214 12.49 7.56 -3.92
CA CYS A 214 11.43 6.71 -4.46
C CYS A 214 12.00 5.78 -5.52
N LEU A 215 11.37 4.62 -5.73
CA LEU A 215 11.76 3.74 -6.83
C LEU A 215 11.34 4.38 -8.17
N PRO A 216 12.20 4.34 -9.21
CA PRO A 216 11.86 4.89 -10.52
C PRO A 216 10.52 4.34 -11.05
N GLY A 217 9.63 5.23 -11.48
CA GLY A 217 8.29 4.86 -11.96
C GLY A 217 7.25 4.59 -10.86
N THR A 218 7.55 4.89 -9.60
CA THR A 218 6.64 4.78 -8.44
C THR A 218 6.37 6.16 -7.81
N GLY A 219 5.37 6.22 -6.92
CA GLY A 219 4.99 7.44 -6.20
C GLY A 219 4.35 8.52 -7.09
N ASP A 220 4.42 9.75 -6.59
CA ASP A 220 3.96 10.96 -7.26
C ASP A 220 4.97 12.08 -6.99
N PRO A 221 6.15 12.06 -7.63
CA PRO A 221 7.23 13.00 -7.34
C PRO A 221 6.88 14.47 -7.63
N ASN A 222 5.87 14.72 -8.47
CA ASN A 222 5.42 16.06 -8.83
C ASN A 222 4.20 16.52 -8.01
N GLY A 223 3.54 15.62 -7.26
CA GLY A 223 2.34 15.94 -6.48
C GLY A 223 1.14 16.33 -7.34
N ILE A 224 0.95 15.63 -8.46
CA ILE A 224 -0.10 15.94 -9.47
C ILE A 224 -1.33 15.04 -9.35
N LEU A 225 -1.28 13.94 -8.59
CA LEU A 225 -2.40 13.01 -8.48
C LEU A 225 -3.58 13.50 -7.60
N PRO A 226 -3.37 14.24 -6.49
CA PRO A 226 -4.50 14.64 -5.66
C PRO A 226 -5.37 15.69 -6.33
N SER A 227 -6.65 15.36 -6.54
CA SER A 227 -7.67 16.27 -7.03
C SER A 227 -8.07 17.30 -5.96
N ARG A 228 -7.89 16.95 -4.68
CA ARG A 228 -8.04 17.86 -3.54
C ARG A 228 -6.84 17.77 -2.59
N TRP A 229 -6.41 18.92 -2.10
CA TRP A 229 -5.39 19.05 -1.07
C TRP A 229 -6.00 19.73 0.16
N PHE A 230 -5.96 19.02 1.28
CA PHE A 230 -6.31 19.50 2.60
C PHE A 230 -5.03 19.65 3.42
N HIS A 231 -5.05 20.54 4.41
CA HIS A 231 -3.90 20.71 5.29
C HIS A 231 -4.28 21.28 6.65
N GLY A 232 -3.45 21.01 7.65
CA GLY A 232 -3.57 21.72 8.92
C GLY A 232 -2.93 21.06 10.11
N LYS A 233 -3.28 21.57 11.29
CA LYS A 233 -2.77 21.15 12.60
C LYS A 233 -3.85 21.13 13.68
N SER A 234 -5.01 21.71 13.42
CA SER A 234 -6.16 21.69 14.33
C SER A 234 -7.07 20.50 14.03
N THR A 235 -7.92 20.18 15.01
CA THR A 235 -8.99 19.19 14.83
C THR A 235 -9.97 19.60 13.74
N ASP A 236 -10.27 20.90 13.61
CA ASP A 236 -11.17 21.42 12.56
C ASP A 236 -10.61 21.18 11.15
N ASP A 237 -9.30 21.41 10.93
CA ASP A 237 -8.64 21.15 9.64
C ASP A 237 -8.74 19.67 9.25
N LEU A 238 -8.56 18.77 10.23
CA LEU A 238 -8.67 17.33 10.04
C LEU A 238 -10.12 16.92 9.78
N ASN A 239 -11.06 17.48 10.53
CA ASN A 239 -12.48 17.21 10.39
C ASN A 239 -13.00 17.65 9.00
N GLU A 240 -12.52 18.78 8.44
CA GLU A 240 -12.87 19.19 7.07
C GLU A 240 -12.46 18.13 6.03
N PHE A 241 -11.28 17.54 6.20
CA PHE A 241 -10.80 16.45 5.36
C PHE A 241 -11.61 15.17 5.54
N LEU A 242 -11.89 14.76 6.78
CA LEU A 242 -12.66 13.54 7.06
C LEU A 242 -14.12 13.67 6.61
N ALA A 243 -14.69 14.88 6.68
CA ALA A 243 -16.05 15.19 6.22
C ALA A 243 -16.23 15.15 4.68
N SER A 244 -15.17 14.85 3.91
CA SER A 244 -15.20 14.91 2.44
C SER A 244 -15.80 13.67 1.73
N ASP A 245 -16.61 12.87 2.45
CA ASP A 245 -17.27 11.63 1.97
C ASP A 245 -16.28 10.63 1.38
N LEU A 246 -15.35 10.17 2.22
CA LEU A 246 -14.30 9.24 1.84
C LEU A 246 -14.83 7.81 1.72
N ASP A 247 -14.48 7.11 0.64
CA ASP A 247 -14.80 5.69 0.45
C ASP A 247 -13.77 4.80 1.17
N ILE A 248 -12.49 5.19 1.11
CA ILE A 248 -11.40 4.65 1.91
C ILE A 248 -10.56 5.77 2.53
N LEU A 249 -10.18 5.61 3.79
CA LEU A 249 -9.21 6.43 4.49
C LEU A 249 -7.93 5.62 4.73
N VAL A 250 -6.82 6.04 4.12
CA VAL A 250 -5.49 5.45 4.33
C VAL A 250 -4.73 6.31 5.33
N VAL A 251 -4.36 5.72 6.47
CA VAL A 251 -3.61 6.36 7.56
C VAL A 251 -2.13 6.04 7.42
N CYS A 252 -1.35 7.07 7.06
CA CYS A 252 0.07 6.96 6.73
C CYS A 252 0.91 8.16 7.22
N THR A 253 0.45 8.85 8.27
CA THR A 253 1.24 9.81 9.05
C THR A 253 2.31 9.10 9.89
N PRO A 254 3.42 9.76 10.27
CA PRO A 254 4.31 9.25 11.32
C PRO A 254 3.64 9.36 12.71
N LEU A 255 4.04 8.52 13.66
CA LEU A 255 3.64 8.64 15.06
C LEU A 255 4.52 9.65 15.79
N THR A 256 3.88 10.66 16.37
CA THR A 256 4.45 11.79 17.12
C THR A 256 3.45 12.18 18.21
N ASP A 257 3.82 13.06 19.13
CA ASP A 257 2.88 13.60 20.14
C ASP A 257 1.66 14.30 19.50
N ALA A 258 1.82 14.84 18.29
CA ALA A 258 0.76 15.55 17.54
C ALA A 258 -0.10 14.63 16.66
N THR A 259 0.24 13.33 16.55
CA THR A 259 -0.47 12.36 15.71
C THR A 259 -0.90 11.10 16.47
N ARG A 260 -0.55 10.98 17.75
CA ARG A 260 -1.12 9.99 18.67
C ARG A 260 -2.62 10.25 18.87
N GLN A 261 -3.44 9.21 18.73
CA GLN A 261 -4.90 9.25 18.83
C GLN A 261 -5.55 10.33 17.94
N LEU A 262 -4.94 10.60 16.79
CA LEU A 262 -5.42 11.56 15.79
C LEU A 262 -6.80 11.16 15.22
N LEU A 263 -7.13 9.87 15.23
CA LEU A 263 -8.48 9.37 14.99
C LEU A 263 -9.04 8.78 16.29
N SER A 264 -9.98 9.48 16.93
CA SER A 264 -10.77 8.99 18.06
C SER A 264 -12.27 9.21 17.79
N TYR A 265 -13.12 9.12 18.82
CA TYR A 265 -14.59 9.08 18.72
C TYR A 265 -15.17 10.22 17.86
N GLU A 266 -14.64 11.43 17.98
CA GLU A 266 -15.04 12.59 17.19
C GLU A 266 -14.82 12.38 15.69
N GLN A 267 -13.61 11.97 15.30
CA GLN A 267 -13.25 11.76 13.90
C GLN A 267 -14.04 10.62 13.26
N PHE A 268 -14.37 9.57 14.02
CA PHE A 268 -15.26 8.51 13.54
C PHE A 268 -16.72 8.97 13.41
N ASN A 269 -17.20 9.89 14.25
CA ASN A 269 -18.51 10.51 14.06
C ASN A 269 -18.53 11.38 12.80
N VAL A 270 -17.48 12.20 12.56
CA VAL A 270 -17.35 13.04 11.34
C VAL A 270 -17.36 12.19 10.06
N LEU A 271 -16.63 11.06 10.05
CA LEU A 271 -16.65 10.11 8.95
C LEU A 271 -18.08 9.59 8.70
N ALA A 272 -18.80 9.17 9.75
CA ALA A 272 -20.16 8.67 9.65
C ALA A 272 -21.15 9.73 9.12
N GLU A 273 -21.15 10.93 9.73
CA GLU A 273 -22.06 12.03 9.38
C GLU A 273 -21.90 12.48 7.92
N SER A 274 -20.67 12.43 7.38
CA SER A 274 -20.42 12.76 5.97
C SER A 274 -21.19 11.85 5.01
N ARG A 275 -21.33 10.56 5.36
CA ARG A 275 -21.96 9.53 4.51
C ARG A 275 -23.43 9.27 4.83
N ASP A 276 -23.88 9.58 6.04
CA ASP A 276 -25.30 9.64 6.43
C ASP A 276 -26.03 10.86 5.77
N SER A 277 -25.27 11.74 5.12
CA SER A 277 -25.79 12.88 4.36
C SER A 277 -26.43 12.45 3.02
N ASP A 278 -27.66 11.95 3.12
CA ASP A 278 -28.54 11.57 2.02
C ASP A 278 -28.89 12.73 1.04
N TYR A 279 -27.94 13.23 0.24
CA TYR A 279 -28.26 14.20 -0.82
C TYR A 279 -29.15 13.57 -1.92
N PHE A 280 -29.05 12.25 -2.12
CA PHE A 280 -29.91 11.50 -3.04
C PHE A 280 -31.22 10.97 -2.42
N TYR A 281 -31.25 10.64 -1.13
CA TYR A 281 -32.44 10.04 -0.48
C TYR A 281 -33.36 11.11 0.16
N LYS A 282 -32.83 12.26 0.62
CA LYS A 282 -33.66 13.38 1.14
C LYS A 282 -34.62 13.94 0.08
N ILE A 283 -34.30 13.77 -1.21
CA ILE A 283 -35.18 14.17 -2.32
C ILE A 283 -36.46 13.30 -2.36
N ASN A 284 -36.38 12.01 -2.01
CA ASN A 284 -37.55 11.12 -1.96
C ASN A 284 -38.38 11.22 -0.65
N LYS A 285 -37.91 11.97 0.36
CA LYS A 285 -38.70 12.26 1.57
C LYS A 285 -39.62 13.48 1.42
N LYS A 286 -39.46 14.31 0.38
CA LYS A 286 -40.32 15.49 0.12
C LYS A 286 -41.49 15.25 -0.83
N SER A 287 -41.66 14.05 -1.38
CA SER A 287 -42.82 13.67 -2.22
C SER A 287 -44.01 13.10 -1.42
N HIS A 288 -43.85 12.84 -0.11
CA HIS A 288 -44.92 12.29 0.75
C HIS A 288 -45.51 13.29 1.77
N THR A 289 -45.58 14.59 1.42
CA THR A 289 -46.36 15.59 2.18
C THR A 289 -47.05 16.62 1.27
N LEU A 290 -47.73 16.17 0.21
CA LEU A 290 -48.62 17.03 -0.59
C LEU A 290 -49.69 16.23 -1.39
N ALA A 291 -50.35 15.29 -0.72
CA ALA A 291 -51.46 14.49 -1.29
C ALA A 291 -52.58 14.22 -0.26
N SER A 292 -52.99 15.23 0.50
CA SER A 292 -54.12 15.14 1.45
C SER A 292 -55.10 16.31 1.31
N ARG A 293 -55.54 16.59 0.08
CA ARG A 293 -56.70 17.45 -0.22
C ARG A 293 -57.21 17.24 -1.66
N ASN A 294 -57.94 16.15 -1.86
CA ASN A 294 -59.24 16.09 -2.55
C ASN A 294 -59.68 14.62 -2.62
N GLY A 295 -60.98 14.35 -2.43
CA GLY A 295 -61.48 13.02 -2.06
C GLY A 295 -61.91 12.11 -3.23
N MET A 296 -62.52 10.99 -2.82
CA MET A 296 -63.13 9.91 -3.62
C MET A 296 -62.17 8.95 -4.34
N GLY A 297 -62.31 7.64 -4.06
CA GLY A 297 -62.06 6.62 -5.08
C GLY A 297 -61.42 5.28 -4.67
N TYR A 298 -62.16 4.44 -3.96
CA TYR A 298 -62.01 2.97 -3.95
C TYR A 298 -60.77 2.33 -3.29
N ALA A 299 -60.93 1.05 -2.95
CA ALA A 299 -60.15 0.35 -1.94
C ALA A 299 -59.19 -0.71 -2.52
N ASN A 300 -58.21 -1.12 -1.71
CA ASN A 300 -57.83 -2.52 -1.63
C ASN A 300 -57.34 -2.85 -0.22
N MET A 301 -57.70 -4.04 0.27
CA MET A 301 -57.48 -4.50 1.64
C MET A 301 -56.13 -5.21 1.79
N CYS A 302 -55.48 -5.02 2.93
CA CYS A 302 -54.46 -5.95 3.44
C CYS A 302 -55.16 -7.17 4.04
N VAL A 303 -54.60 -8.37 3.84
CA VAL A 303 -54.89 -9.56 4.65
C VAL A 303 -53.59 -10.35 4.84
N ASP A 304 -53.10 -10.42 6.08
CA ASP A 304 -52.05 -11.35 6.50
C ASP A 304 -52.61 -12.78 6.57
N GLY A 305 -51.79 -13.80 6.30
CA GLY A 305 -52.26 -15.19 6.39
C GLY A 305 -51.17 -16.24 6.21
N ASN A 306 -50.59 -16.69 7.33
CA ASN A 306 -49.68 -17.85 7.36
C ASN A 306 -50.47 -19.19 7.36
N SER A 307 -49.75 -20.29 7.16
CA SER A 307 -50.14 -21.71 7.30
C SER A 307 -50.94 -22.38 6.16
N ASN A 308 -50.39 -23.49 5.69
CA ASN A 308 -51.14 -24.72 5.48
C ASN A 308 -50.19 -25.92 5.45
N GLY A 309 -50.44 -26.90 6.31
CA GLY A 309 -49.91 -28.26 6.20
C GLY A 309 -51.07 -29.23 6.19
N TYR A 310 -50.96 -30.34 5.47
CA TYR A 310 -51.91 -31.44 5.53
C TYR A 310 -51.18 -32.79 5.47
N LEU A 311 -51.58 -33.69 6.36
CA LEU A 311 -51.31 -35.13 6.28
C LEU A 311 -52.17 -35.73 5.15
N GLY A 312 -51.94 -36.91 4.57
CA GLY A 312 -50.92 -37.95 4.78
C GLY A 312 -51.45 -39.27 4.20
N GLY A 313 -50.60 -40.12 3.61
CA GLY A 313 -51.01 -41.37 2.97
C GLY A 313 -49.81 -42.25 2.60
N VAL A 314 -49.95 -43.57 2.74
CA VAL A 314 -48.89 -44.60 2.63
C VAL A 314 -49.12 -45.45 1.36
N LEU A 315 -48.11 -46.25 0.97
CA LEU A 315 -48.00 -47.17 -0.20
C LEU A 315 -47.41 -46.50 -1.46
N ASP A 316 -46.58 -47.14 -2.30
CA ASP A 316 -45.71 -48.33 -2.16
C ASP A 316 -44.62 -48.25 -3.28
N GLU A 317 -43.66 -49.19 -3.31
CA GLU A 317 -42.55 -49.29 -4.27
C GLU A 317 -42.94 -49.17 -5.76
N THR A 318 -42.08 -48.54 -6.61
CA THR A 318 -41.42 -49.16 -7.79
C THR A 318 -40.56 -48.18 -8.62
N MET A 319 -39.67 -48.74 -9.44
CA MET A 319 -38.73 -48.05 -10.34
C MET A 319 -39.38 -47.47 -11.61
N GLY A 320 -38.72 -46.51 -12.27
CA GLY A 320 -39.06 -46.08 -13.64
C GLY A 320 -38.16 -44.94 -14.17
N GLU A 321 -37.69 -45.07 -15.41
CA GLU A 321 -36.71 -44.18 -16.06
C GLU A 321 -37.35 -42.98 -16.82
N ASP A 322 -36.46 -42.07 -17.25
CA ASP A 322 -36.45 -41.37 -18.56
C ASP A 322 -37.19 -40.03 -18.87
N ILE A 323 -36.35 -39.02 -19.16
CA ILE A 323 -36.24 -38.23 -20.42
C ILE A 323 -37.16 -36.98 -20.70
N TYR A 324 -36.49 -35.81 -20.81
CA TYR A 324 -36.71 -34.62 -21.69
C TYR A 324 -38.06 -33.83 -21.62
N ASP A 325 -38.21 -32.53 -21.93
CA ASP A 325 -37.31 -31.36 -22.18
C ASP A 325 -38.18 -30.07 -22.36
N SER A 326 -37.54 -28.90 -22.58
CA SER A 326 -38.03 -27.57 -23.01
C SER A 326 -38.49 -26.62 -21.88
N ASN A 327 -37.94 -25.42 -21.72
CA ASN A 327 -37.53 -24.45 -22.75
C ASN A 327 -36.34 -23.57 -22.36
N ALA A 328 -35.53 -23.22 -23.36
CA ALA A 328 -34.45 -22.23 -23.27
C ALA A 328 -34.88 -20.86 -23.81
N VAL A 329 -34.28 -19.78 -23.30
CA VAL A 329 -34.01 -18.57 -24.11
C VAL A 329 -32.61 -18.06 -23.78
N THR A 330 -31.76 -18.04 -24.80
CA THR A 330 -30.39 -17.49 -24.80
C THR A 330 -30.38 -16.00 -25.14
N ASN A 331 -29.30 -15.30 -24.80
CA ASN A 331 -28.56 -14.58 -25.85
C ASN A 331 -27.09 -14.33 -25.47
N ALA A 332 -26.23 -14.47 -26.48
CA ALA A 332 -24.78 -14.33 -26.38
C ALA A 332 -24.27 -13.59 -27.62
N PHE A 333 -23.07 -13.01 -27.55
CA PHE A 333 -22.28 -12.69 -28.73
C PHE A 333 -20.79 -12.90 -28.45
N VAL A 334 -20.26 -14.01 -28.96
CA VAL A 334 -18.83 -14.21 -29.22
C VAL A 334 -18.72 -14.87 -30.59
N ASN A 335 -18.02 -14.23 -31.53
CA ASN A 335 -17.75 -14.80 -32.85
C ASN A 335 -16.75 -15.95 -32.72
N GLY A 336 -17.08 -17.11 -33.27
CA GLY A 336 -16.20 -18.27 -33.31
C GLY A 336 -15.60 -18.52 -34.69
N HIS A 337 -14.42 -19.14 -34.71
CA HIS A 337 -13.99 -19.97 -35.83
C HIS A 337 -13.51 -21.33 -35.30
N HIS A 338 -14.16 -22.40 -35.74
CA HIS A 338 -13.81 -23.80 -35.43
C HIS A 338 -12.54 -24.25 -36.13
N ILE A 339 -11.73 -25.12 -35.50
CA ILE A 339 -11.24 -26.39 -36.08
C ILE A 339 -11.21 -27.48 -34.97
N LYS A 340 -11.39 -28.75 -35.37
CA LYS A 340 -11.60 -29.96 -34.55
C LYS A 340 -10.37 -30.43 -33.75
N ARG A 341 -10.60 -31.14 -32.64
CA ARG A 341 -9.65 -32.08 -32.00
C ARG A 341 -10.01 -33.55 -32.31
N PRO A 342 -9.02 -34.46 -32.29
CA PRO A 342 -9.20 -35.85 -31.82
C PRO A 342 -8.36 -36.15 -30.56
N SER A 343 -8.54 -37.35 -29.98
CA SER A 343 -7.86 -37.90 -28.79
C SER A 343 -7.68 -39.43 -28.97
N VAL A 344 -6.98 -40.22 -28.14
CA VAL A 344 -6.37 -40.06 -26.79
C VAL A 344 -4.96 -40.71 -26.80
N GLY A 345 -4.04 -40.34 -25.90
CA GLY A 345 -2.77 -41.07 -25.72
C GLY A 345 -2.13 -40.87 -24.34
N HIS A 346 -1.67 -41.95 -23.70
CA HIS A 346 -1.15 -42.02 -22.33
C HIS A 346 0.40 -42.05 -22.30
N MET A 347 1.04 -41.19 -21.49
CA MET A 347 2.36 -41.37 -20.81
C MET A 347 3.63 -41.67 -21.67
N PRO A 348 4.87 -41.61 -21.13
CA PRO A 348 5.39 -40.94 -19.91
C PRO A 348 6.50 -39.89 -20.20
N SER A 349 7.06 -39.28 -19.15
CA SER A 349 8.20 -38.34 -19.22
C SER A 349 9.56 -39.01 -19.49
N PRO A 350 10.52 -38.33 -20.16
CA PRO A 350 11.96 -38.68 -20.15
C PRO A 350 12.80 -37.82 -19.18
N PRO A 351 14.06 -38.20 -18.87
CA PRO A 351 14.78 -37.76 -17.66
C PRO A 351 15.93 -36.74 -17.89
N TYR A 352 16.63 -36.42 -16.79
CA TYR A 352 17.91 -35.70 -16.68
C TYR A 352 19.12 -36.47 -17.25
N ASP A 353 20.25 -35.75 -17.32
CA ASP A 353 21.66 -36.11 -17.61
C ASP A 353 22.13 -35.73 -19.02
N SER A 354 23.37 -35.29 -19.29
CA SER A 354 24.50 -34.69 -18.54
C SER A 354 25.65 -34.54 -19.57
N ASP A 355 26.57 -33.61 -19.34
CA ASP A 355 27.93 -33.50 -19.90
C ASP A 355 28.23 -33.18 -21.40
N ASP A 356 29.34 -32.43 -21.49
CA ASP A 356 30.35 -32.29 -22.56
C ASP A 356 30.08 -31.59 -23.90
N GLY A 357 31.08 -30.77 -24.30
CA GLY A 357 31.39 -30.49 -25.71
C GLY A 357 31.74 -29.05 -26.11
N MET A 358 32.89 -28.51 -25.69
CA MET A 358 33.50 -27.38 -26.41
C MET A 358 33.89 -27.79 -27.84
N GLN A 359 33.58 -26.97 -28.86
CA GLN A 359 34.52 -26.63 -29.96
C GLN A 359 34.00 -25.51 -30.87
N THR A 360 34.88 -24.54 -31.17
CA THR A 360 34.78 -23.57 -32.29
C THR A 360 35.57 -24.09 -33.50
N PRO A 361 35.32 -23.59 -34.73
CA PRO A 361 36.10 -22.47 -35.32
C PRO A 361 35.19 -21.40 -35.99
N ASP A 362 35.53 -20.10 -36.09
CA ASP A 362 36.61 -19.44 -36.88
C ASP A 362 36.37 -19.57 -38.42
N SER A 363 36.37 -18.58 -39.31
CA SER A 363 36.22 -17.11 -39.37
C SER A 363 36.32 -16.70 -40.88
N SER A 364 36.44 -15.40 -41.21
CA SER A 364 36.68 -14.84 -42.58
C SER A 364 35.50 -14.88 -43.58
N MET A 365 35.39 -14.04 -44.62
CA MET A 365 35.63 -12.57 -44.79
C MET A 365 35.03 -12.10 -46.14
N SER A 366 35.07 -10.79 -46.45
CA SER A 366 34.81 -10.15 -47.77
C SER A 366 33.34 -10.06 -48.24
N SER A 367 32.89 -9.06 -49.02
CA SER A 367 33.43 -7.72 -49.37
C SER A 367 32.40 -6.87 -50.14
N GLY A 368 32.52 -5.53 -50.08
CA GLY A 368 31.84 -4.56 -50.95
C GLY A 368 30.56 -3.95 -50.35
N GLY A 369 30.30 -2.64 -50.34
CA GLY A 369 31.05 -1.49 -50.85
C GLY A 369 30.28 -0.74 -51.96
N TYR A 370 29.81 0.47 -51.67
CA TYR A 370 29.75 1.67 -52.54
C TYR A 370 29.05 2.83 -51.78
N SER A 371 29.26 4.07 -52.22
CA SER A 371 29.01 5.30 -51.47
C SER A 371 28.09 6.30 -52.18
N ASP A 372 27.70 7.33 -51.41
CA ASP A 372 27.40 8.72 -51.82
C ASP A 372 26.07 9.10 -52.51
N ASP A 373 25.23 9.75 -51.68
CA ASP A 373 24.86 11.19 -51.78
C ASP A 373 23.51 11.65 -52.41
N GLN A 374 23.03 12.79 -51.87
CA GLN A 374 21.98 13.73 -52.33
C GLN A 374 20.50 13.51 -51.95
N GLY A 375 20.19 13.92 -50.72
CA GLY A 375 19.34 15.09 -50.39
C GLY A 375 17.97 15.33 -51.06
N ASN A 376 16.95 15.59 -50.23
CA ASN A 376 16.25 16.89 -50.27
C ASN A 376 15.45 17.19 -48.98
N ASP A 377 15.26 18.48 -48.69
CA ASP A 377 14.45 19.00 -47.57
C ASP A 377 12.95 18.76 -47.75
N TYR A 378 12.22 18.53 -46.65
CA TYR A 378 10.87 19.08 -46.46
C TYR A 378 10.51 19.26 -44.97
N LEU A 379 10.63 20.50 -44.49
CA LEU A 379 9.93 20.99 -43.30
C LEU A 379 8.47 21.31 -43.64
N SER A 380 7.50 20.64 -43.02
CA SER A 380 6.17 21.24 -42.76
C SER A 380 5.36 20.52 -41.66
N SER A 381 5.07 21.27 -40.60
CA SER A 381 3.84 21.25 -39.80
C SER A 381 2.96 19.97 -39.79
N GLY A 382 3.30 18.99 -38.95
CA GLY A 382 2.36 17.97 -38.48
C GLY A 382 1.61 18.46 -37.23
N GLY A 383 0.41 19.01 -37.40
CA GLY A 383 -0.40 19.51 -36.29
C GLY A 383 -0.91 18.38 -35.38
N ILE A 384 -0.87 18.59 -34.06
CA ILE A 384 -1.46 17.68 -33.08
C ILE A 384 -2.98 17.71 -33.26
N HIS A 385 -3.56 16.65 -33.85
CA HIS A 385 -5.00 16.52 -33.98
C HIS A 385 -5.63 16.31 -32.61
N SER A 386 -6.34 17.34 -32.13
CA SER A 386 -7.17 17.28 -30.94
C SER A 386 -8.43 16.46 -31.19
N HIS A 387 -8.35 15.15 -30.95
CA HIS A 387 -9.56 14.32 -30.82
C HIS A 387 -10.34 14.74 -29.56
N ARG A 388 -11.33 15.62 -29.76
CA ARG A 388 -12.45 15.77 -28.82
C ARG A 388 -13.18 14.43 -28.74
N PRO A 389 -13.44 13.87 -27.55
CA PRO A 389 -14.35 12.75 -27.41
C PRO A 389 -15.78 13.24 -27.68
N THR A 390 -16.33 12.91 -28.84
CA THR A 390 -17.79 12.94 -29.08
C THR A 390 -18.36 11.57 -28.74
N GLY A 391 -18.73 11.38 -27.49
CA GLY A 391 -19.39 10.18 -26.97
C GLY A 391 -20.11 10.53 -25.68
N GLY A 392 -21.36 10.10 -25.53
CA GLY A 392 -22.22 10.55 -24.43
C GLY A 392 -21.65 10.22 -23.06
N GLN A 393 -21.68 11.18 -22.13
CA GLN A 393 -21.43 10.93 -20.72
C GLN A 393 -22.53 10.00 -20.17
N LEU A 394 -22.25 8.69 -20.17
CA LEU A 394 -22.95 7.76 -19.30
C LEU A 394 -22.67 8.18 -17.86
N ASN A 395 -23.72 8.59 -17.17
CA ASN A 395 -23.64 9.12 -15.81
C ASN A 395 -23.29 7.97 -14.86
N LEU A 396 -22.02 7.90 -14.42
CA LEU A 396 -21.46 6.83 -13.56
C LEU A 396 -22.15 6.73 -12.18
N ASN A 397 -23.01 7.69 -11.83
CA ASN A 397 -23.66 7.81 -10.52
C ASN A 397 -24.87 6.88 -10.30
N SER A 398 -25.12 5.89 -11.15
CA SER A 398 -26.38 5.09 -11.13
C SER A 398 -26.36 3.84 -10.23
N CYS A 399 -25.19 3.40 -9.75
CA CYS A 399 -24.99 2.04 -9.23
C CYS A 399 -25.05 1.88 -7.69
N VAL A 400 -25.69 2.79 -6.93
CA VAL A 400 -25.73 2.63 -5.45
C VAL A 400 -27.12 2.77 -4.83
N LYS A 401 -27.75 1.61 -4.58
CA LYS A 401 -28.77 1.41 -3.55
C LYS A 401 -28.49 0.08 -2.83
N GLY A 402 -28.27 0.13 -1.52
CA GLY A 402 -28.20 -1.06 -0.66
C GLY A 402 -26.85 -1.38 0.01
N ALA A 403 -25.80 -0.59 -0.21
CA ALA A 403 -24.51 -0.79 0.47
C ALA A 403 -24.51 -0.18 1.88
N LYS A 404 -23.79 -0.79 2.83
CA LYS A 404 -23.32 -0.08 4.04
C LYS A 404 -22.32 0.99 3.58
N ARG A 405 -22.80 2.22 3.33
CA ARG A 405 -21.96 3.36 2.93
C ARG A 405 -21.25 3.98 4.13
N GLY A 406 -20.37 3.23 4.77
CA GLY A 406 -19.36 3.75 5.71
C GLY A 406 -18.02 3.91 5.01
N THR A 407 -17.10 4.68 5.58
CA THR A 407 -15.71 4.72 5.12
C THR A 407 -15.01 3.40 5.51
N PHE A 408 -14.13 2.88 4.66
CA PHE A 408 -13.21 1.80 5.01
C PHE A 408 -11.90 2.39 5.55
N VAL A 409 -11.43 1.94 6.72
CA VAL A 409 -10.23 2.52 7.36
C VAL A 409 -9.03 1.59 7.21
N CYS A 410 -7.93 2.10 6.68
CA CYS A 410 -6.72 1.33 6.41
C CYS A 410 -5.54 1.93 7.18
N ASN A 411 -5.07 1.26 8.24
CA ASN A 411 -3.93 1.72 9.04
C ASN A 411 -2.66 0.93 8.71
N ILE A 412 -1.68 1.63 8.15
CA ILE A 412 -0.32 1.13 7.86
C ILE A 412 0.77 2.03 8.50
N SER A 413 0.38 2.85 9.47
CA SER A 413 1.25 3.80 10.16
C SER A 413 1.83 3.18 11.46
N ARG A 414 1.11 3.35 12.56
CA ARG A 414 1.31 2.75 13.88
C ARG A 414 -0.07 2.61 14.52
N GLY A 415 -0.24 1.61 15.38
CA GLY A 415 -1.48 1.43 16.15
C GLY A 415 -1.93 2.71 16.86
N PRO A 416 -1.08 3.34 17.71
CA PRO A 416 -1.48 4.47 18.55
C PRO A 416 -1.81 5.78 17.81
N VAL A 417 -1.79 5.83 16.48
CA VAL A 417 -2.37 6.94 15.70
C VAL A 417 -3.90 6.91 15.75
N ILE A 418 -4.48 5.73 15.95
CA ILE A 418 -5.90 5.51 16.15
C ILE A 418 -6.13 5.13 17.63
N ASP A 419 -7.19 5.67 18.23
CA ASP A 419 -7.71 5.19 19.50
C ASP A 419 -8.41 3.84 19.29
N THR A 420 -7.80 2.74 19.78
CA THR A 420 -8.32 1.37 19.63
C THR A 420 -9.75 1.22 20.15
N ALA A 421 -10.12 1.91 21.24
CA ALA A 421 -11.47 1.82 21.80
C ALA A 421 -12.50 2.54 20.93
N ALA A 422 -12.12 3.72 20.39
CA ALA A 422 -12.95 4.45 19.43
C ALA A 422 -13.11 3.71 18.09
N LEU A 423 -12.07 2.98 17.65
CA LEU A 423 -12.13 2.14 16.46
C LEU A 423 -13.12 0.98 16.62
N ILE A 424 -13.11 0.30 17.77
CA ILE A 424 -14.05 -0.79 18.08
C ILE A 424 -15.49 -0.24 18.12
N ASP A 425 -15.73 0.86 18.85
CA ASP A 425 -17.04 1.54 18.86
C ASP A 425 -17.50 1.90 17.44
N ALA A 426 -16.62 2.44 16.60
CA ALA A 426 -16.95 2.83 15.23
C ALA A 426 -17.29 1.65 14.30
N LEU A 427 -16.69 0.48 14.56
CA LEU A 427 -17.00 -0.77 13.85
C LEU A 427 -18.34 -1.36 14.32
N GLU A 428 -18.53 -1.50 15.64
CA GLU A 428 -19.73 -2.09 16.25
C GLU A 428 -20.99 -1.25 15.99
N THR A 429 -20.87 0.08 16.07
CA THR A 429 -21.98 1.02 15.77
C THR A 429 -22.16 1.28 14.27
N GLY A 430 -21.25 0.79 13.41
CA GLY A 430 -21.34 0.93 11.96
C GLY A 430 -21.01 2.32 11.40
N LYS A 431 -20.36 3.19 12.19
CA LYS A 431 -19.82 4.49 11.75
C LYS A 431 -18.81 4.34 10.60
N ILE A 432 -18.03 3.27 10.63
CA ILE A 432 -17.18 2.82 9.53
C ILE A 432 -17.64 1.44 9.04
N ARG A 433 -17.40 1.12 7.76
CA ARG A 433 -17.89 -0.14 7.18
C ARG A 433 -16.97 -1.34 7.41
N GLY A 434 -15.80 -1.12 8.01
CA GLY A 434 -14.75 -2.11 8.20
C GLY A 434 -13.36 -1.48 8.24
N ALA A 435 -12.35 -2.26 8.61
CA ALA A 435 -10.96 -1.80 8.70
C ALA A 435 -9.93 -2.84 8.25
N ALA A 436 -8.80 -2.37 7.73
CA ALA A 436 -7.58 -3.13 7.52
C ALA A 436 -6.46 -2.57 8.42
N LEU A 437 -5.83 -3.43 9.21
CA LEU A 437 -4.84 -3.05 10.23
C LEU A 437 -3.57 -3.89 10.04
N ASP A 438 -2.48 -3.30 9.56
CA ASP A 438 -1.15 -3.95 9.65
C ASP A 438 -0.48 -3.64 11.01
N VAL A 439 -1.02 -2.70 11.77
CA VAL A 439 -0.46 -2.18 13.03
C VAL A 439 -1.57 -2.01 14.05
N THR A 440 -1.26 -2.26 15.33
CA THR A 440 -2.24 -2.27 16.42
C THR A 440 -1.67 -1.66 17.71
N ASP A 441 -2.53 -1.33 18.67
CA ASP A 441 -2.12 -0.84 20.00
C ASP A 441 -2.92 -1.60 21.07
N PRO A 442 -2.28 -2.45 21.91
CA PRO A 442 -0.85 -2.77 21.93
C PRO A 442 -0.41 -3.72 20.80
N GLU A 443 0.91 -3.82 20.57
CA GLU A 443 1.53 -4.73 19.60
C GLU A 443 2.62 -5.57 20.27
N PRO A 444 2.63 -6.92 20.14
CA PRO A 444 1.66 -7.76 19.44
C PRO A 444 0.25 -7.71 20.05
N LEU A 445 -0.78 -7.84 19.21
CA LEU A 445 -2.17 -7.81 19.64
C LEU A 445 -2.48 -9.01 20.56
N PRO A 446 -3.06 -8.81 21.76
CA PRO A 446 -3.39 -9.90 22.69
C PRO A 446 -4.33 -10.93 22.07
N ALA A 447 -4.16 -12.21 22.42
CA ALA A 447 -4.90 -13.32 21.79
C ALA A 447 -6.42 -13.31 22.06
N ASP A 448 -6.86 -12.57 23.09
CA ASP A 448 -8.25 -12.36 23.51
C ASP A 448 -8.83 -11.01 23.06
N HIS A 449 -8.09 -10.25 22.23
CA HIS A 449 -8.51 -8.93 21.79
C HIS A 449 -9.67 -9.00 20.76
N PRO A 450 -10.77 -8.23 20.93
CA PRO A 450 -12.00 -8.39 20.14
C PRO A 450 -11.85 -8.11 18.64
N LEU A 451 -10.81 -7.37 18.23
CA LEU A 451 -10.51 -7.13 16.80
C LEU A 451 -10.19 -8.42 16.03
N TRP A 452 -9.77 -9.52 16.68
CA TRP A 452 -9.53 -10.80 16.01
C TRP A 452 -10.81 -11.43 15.44
N ASP A 453 -11.93 -11.29 16.16
CA ASP A 453 -13.21 -11.92 15.81
C ASP A 453 -14.16 -10.99 15.03
N HIS A 454 -13.79 -9.71 14.85
CA HIS A 454 -14.66 -8.73 14.21
C HIS A 454 -14.81 -9.01 12.69
N PRO A 455 -16.02 -9.24 12.16
CA PRO A 455 -16.21 -9.81 10.82
C PRO A 455 -15.83 -8.87 9.67
N ASP A 456 -15.86 -7.55 9.91
CA ASP A 456 -15.48 -6.52 8.94
C ASP A 456 -14.04 -5.98 9.17
N VAL A 457 -13.20 -6.69 9.94
CA VAL A 457 -11.78 -6.35 10.20
C VAL A 457 -10.84 -7.36 9.53
N PHE A 458 -9.72 -6.85 9.02
CA PHE A 458 -8.59 -7.67 8.57
C PHE A 458 -7.30 -7.20 9.24
N ILE A 459 -6.60 -8.12 9.92
CA ILE A 459 -5.33 -7.84 10.60
C ILE A 459 -4.20 -8.60 9.92
N THR A 460 -3.05 -7.94 9.74
CA THR A 460 -1.77 -8.61 9.51
C THR A 460 -0.74 -8.19 10.55
N PRO A 461 0.22 -9.06 10.93
CA PRO A 461 1.10 -8.82 12.07
C PRO A 461 2.31 -7.94 11.69
N HIS A 462 2.07 -6.71 11.25
CA HIS A 462 3.09 -5.71 10.90
C HIS A 462 4.08 -6.20 9.83
N ILE A 463 3.52 -6.66 8.70
CA ILE A 463 4.24 -7.31 7.59
C ILE A 463 4.09 -6.60 6.23
N SER A 464 3.29 -5.53 6.12
CA SER A 464 3.07 -4.82 4.85
C SER A 464 4.35 -4.26 4.21
N TRP A 465 5.41 -4.10 5.00
CA TRP A 465 6.74 -3.66 4.54
C TRP A 465 7.63 -4.78 4.01
N ILE A 466 7.32 -6.05 4.27
CA ILE A 466 8.24 -7.18 4.03
C ILE A 466 8.30 -7.51 2.53
N THR A 467 9.52 -7.55 1.99
CA THR A 467 9.81 -8.02 0.63
C THR A 467 11.29 -8.43 0.53
N PRO A 468 11.67 -9.44 -0.28
CA PRO A 468 13.08 -9.79 -0.48
C PRO A 468 13.95 -8.60 -0.94
N CYS A 469 13.36 -7.67 -1.68
CA CYS A 469 14.03 -6.47 -2.19
C CYS A 469 14.34 -5.42 -1.10
N TYR A 470 13.87 -5.59 0.14
CA TYR A 470 13.89 -4.55 1.17
C TYR A 470 15.31 -4.15 1.56
N TRP A 471 16.14 -5.13 1.91
CA TRP A 471 17.52 -4.91 2.34
C TRP A 471 18.39 -4.33 1.22
N ASP A 472 18.20 -4.77 -0.02
CA ASP A 472 18.92 -4.21 -1.18
C ASP A 472 18.57 -2.74 -1.45
N ARG A 473 17.31 -2.33 -1.19
CA ARG A 473 16.90 -0.93 -1.29
C ARG A 473 17.49 -0.09 -0.16
N LEU A 474 17.58 -0.64 1.05
CA LEU A 474 18.23 0.00 2.19
C LEU A 474 19.73 0.23 1.93
N LEU A 475 20.44 -0.80 1.47
CA LEU A 475 21.87 -0.71 1.11
C LEU A 475 22.11 0.38 0.04
N ARG A 476 21.22 0.51 -0.94
CA ARG A 476 21.28 1.59 -1.94
C ARG A 476 21.09 2.99 -1.34
N ILE A 477 20.23 3.17 -0.34
CA ILE A 477 20.14 4.45 0.40
C ILE A 477 21.45 4.72 1.14
N MET A 478 22.04 3.70 1.77
CA MET A 478 23.33 3.83 2.45
C MET A 478 24.44 4.24 1.47
N GLU A 479 24.57 3.57 0.32
CA GLU A 479 25.53 3.93 -0.73
C GLU A 479 25.36 5.36 -1.25
N GLU A 480 24.12 5.79 -1.50
CA GLU A 480 23.82 7.14 -1.98
C GLU A 480 24.12 8.19 -0.90
N ASN A 481 23.89 7.89 0.39
CA ASN A 481 24.30 8.75 1.49
C ASN A 481 25.82 8.79 1.70
N LEU A 482 26.55 7.69 1.51
CA LEU A 482 28.02 7.68 1.49
C LEU A 482 28.57 8.54 0.34
N SER A 483 27.98 8.39 -0.86
CA SER A 483 28.32 9.22 -2.02
C SER A 483 28.10 10.71 -1.74
N ARG A 484 26.94 11.07 -1.20
CA ARG A 484 26.61 12.46 -0.81
C ARG A 484 27.54 13.02 0.25
N MET A 485 27.96 12.23 1.24
CA MET A 485 28.98 12.64 2.21
C MET A 485 30.35 12.90 1.56
N CYS A 486 30.80 12.06 0.62
CA CYS A 486 32.03 12.35 -0.12
C CYS A 486 31.93 13.63 -0.94
N GLN A 487 30.76 13.91 -1.52
CA GLN A 487 30.54 15.03 -2.45
C GLN A 487 30.01 16.31 -1.76
N GLU A 488 29.95 16.35 -0.43
CA GLU A 488 29.36 17.44 0.38
C GLU A 488 27.93 17.84 -0.04
N LYS A 489 27.17 16.89 -0.61
CA LYS A 489 25.78 17.08 -1.04
C LYS A 489 24.79 16.83 0.12
N PRO A 490 23.60 17.48 0.12
CA PRO A 490 22.56 17.18 1.10
C PRO A 490 22.17 15.69 1.11
N LEU A 491 22.13 15.09 2.29
CA LEU A 491 21.81 13.68 2.49
C LEU A 491 20.35 13.36 2.10
N LEU A 492 20.11 12.15 1.59
CA LEU A 492 18.76 11.65 1.41
C LEU A 492 18.10 11.37 2.77
N ASN A 493 16.81 11.70 2.86
CA ASN A 493 15.96 11.38 4.00
C ASN A 493 16.49 11.90 5.35
N LEU A 494 17.20 13.04 5.33
CA LEU A 494 17.72 13.69 6.54
C LEU A 494 16.57 14.14 7.44
N MET A 495 16.54 13.63 8.67
CA MET A 495 15.48 13.86 9.65
C MET A 495 15.33 15.32 10.07
N ASN A 496 14.10 15.84 10.06
CA ASN A 496 13.78 17.10 10.71
C ASN A 496 13.41 16.86 12.18
N ARG A 497 14.39 16.97 13.09
CA ARG A 497 14.22 16.78 14.54
C ARG A 497 13.07 17.57 15.17
N LYS A 498 12.73 18.74 14.64
CA LYS A 498 11.61 19.57 15.16
C LYS A 498 10.24 18.98 14.81
N GLU A 499 10.18 18.18 13.75
CA GLU A 499 8.95 17.62 13.20
C GLU A 499 8.87 16.11 13.45
N GLN A 500 9.98 15.47 13.87
CA GLN A 500 10.14 14.06 14.21
C GLN A 500 9.96 13.10 13.01
N TYR A 501 10.12 13.60 11.79
CA TYR A 501 10.14 12.83 10.53
C TYR A 501 10.92 13.55 9.43
#